data_AF-A0A1U9QLU6-F1
#
_entry.id   AF-A0A1U9QLU6-F1
#
_cell.length_a   1.000
_cell.length_b   1.000
_cell.length_c   1.000
_cell.angle_alpha   90.00
_cell.angle_beta   90.00
_cell.angle_gamma   90.00
#
_symmetry.space_group_name_H-M   'P 1'
#
loop_
_entity.id
_entity.type
_entity.pdbx_description
1 polymer ?
#
loop_
_entity_poly.entity_id
_entity_poly.type
_entity_poly.pdbx_seq_one_letter_code
_entity_poly.pdbx_strand_id
1 'polypeptide(L)'
;MLVELLAGAAFGFLGGLMTAWRIAAKGAVLAWLEDLRDVVQVRKTDRRKKQAIRHAKLDQQVAADVTAKEAERKRVRRAHAELKMALPVANEALRSHTSQSFLDTLAYASRTFPTLTDRSEVDTERAKLVRYLAAIDQLSSQVETLSGLGVDITRRFSDWSEVSYLDLKVLTAKIDKATKEYALKL
;
A
#
# COMPACT_ATOMS: atom_id res chain seq x y z
N MET A 1 74.95 60.03 34.59
CA MET A 1 74.92 59.43 33.24
C MET A 1 74.75 57.91 33.23
N LEU A 2 75.53 57.10 33.97
CA LEU A 2 75.42 55.62 33.90
C LEU A 2 74.09 55.06 34.44
N VAL A 3 73.54 55.68 35.49
CA VAL A 3 72.27 55.27 36.13
C VAL A 3 71.05 55.62 35.27
N GLU A 4 71.07 56.75 34.54
CA GLU A 4 69.97 57.17 33.65
C GLU A 4 69.88 56.30 32.40
N LEU A 5 71.03 55.84 31.88
CA LEU A 5 71.10 54.91 30.76
C LEU A 5 70.59 53.51 31.15
N LEU A 6 70.91 53.04 32.36
CA LEU A 6 70.40 51.78 32.90
C LEU A 6 68.90 51.83 33.20
N ALA A 7 68.40 52.95 33.73
CA ALA A 7 66.98 53.16 33.97
C ALA A 7 66.19 53.23 32.66
N GLY A 8 66.68 53.96 31.65
CA GLY A 8 66.06 54.03 30.33
C GLY A 8 66.00 52.67 29.62
N ALA A 9 67.07 51.87 29.73
CA ALA A 9 67.11 50.50 29.20
C ALA A 9 66.12 49.56 29.92
N ALA A 10 66.03 49.65 31.25
CA ALA A 10 65.10 48.85 32.04
C ALA A 10 63.63 49.18 31.72
N PHE A 11 63.29 50.47 31.56
CA PHE A 11 61.95 50.89 31.14
C PHE A 11 61.63 50.48 29.69
N GLY A 12 62.58 50.56 28.77
CA GLY A 12 62.43 50.06 27.41
C GLY A 12 62.21 48.56 27.34
N PHE A 13 62.93 47.78 28.16
CA PHE A 13 62.79 46.33 28.22
C PHE A 13 61.46 45.91 28.85
N LEU A 14 61.06 46.52 29.97
CA LEU A 14 59.77 46.27 30.61
C LEU A 14 58.58 46.69 29.72
N GLY A 15 58.70 47.83 29.02
CA GLY A 15 57.71 48.28 28.03
C GLY A 15 57.62 47.35 26.82
N GLY A 16 58.75 46.86 26.33
CA GLY A 16 58.82 45.86 25.27
C GLY A 16 58.21 44.51 25.69
N LEU A 17 58.45 44.09 26.93
CA LEU A 17 57.90 42.84 27.48
C LEU A 17 56.38 42.92 27.63
N MET A 18 55.86 44.03 28.14
CA MET A 18 54.42 44.26 28.27
C MET A 18 53.69 44.32 26.92
N THR A 19 54.29 44.96 25.91
CA THR A 19 53.71 45.02 24.56
C THR A 19 53.76 43.65 23.89
N ALA A 20 54.87 42.91 24.00
CA ALA A 20 54.98 41.53 23.53
C ALA A 20 53.93 40.61 24.18
N TRP A 21 53.73 40.73 25.50
CA TRP A 21 52.73 39.94 26.23
C TRP A 21 51.30 40.27 25.78
N ARG A 22 51.02 41.55 25.52
CA ARG A 22 49.71 42.01 25.02
C ARG A 22 49.42 41.55 23.59
N ILE A 23 50.45 41.47 22.74
CA ILE A 23 50.35 40.94 21.38
C ILE A 23 50.13 39.42 21.42
N ALA A 24 50.89 38.70 22.25
CA ALA A 24 50.74 37.26 22.44
C ALA A 24 49.34 36.90 23.00
N ALA A 25 48.87 37.65 24.00
CA ALA A 25 47.53 37.46 24.56
C ALA A 25 46.42 37.73 23.53
N LYS A 26 46.54 38.79 22.71
CA LYS A 26 45.59 39.05 21.61
C LYS A 26 45.61 37.93 20.57
N GLY A 27 46.78 37.43 20.21
CA GLY A 27 46.93 36.31 19.28
C GLY A 27 46.29 35.02 19.81
N ALA A 28 46.49 34.71 21.10
CA ALA A 28 45.87 33.55 21.75
C ALA A 28 44.34 33.66 21.81
N VAL A 29 43.80 34.86 22.09
CA VAL A 29 42.35 35.10 22.12
C VAL A 29 41.74 34.99 20.72
N LEU A 30 42.41 35.48 19.68
CA LEU A 30 41.97 35.35 18.29
C LEU A 30 41.96 33.89 17.84
N ALA A 31 43.02 33.13 18.13
CA ALA A 31 43.10 31.71 17.83
C ALA A 31 42.00 30.90 18.54
N TRP A 32 41.73 31.22 19.81
CA TRP A 32 40.64 30.59 20.57
C TRP A 32 39.25 30.92 20.03
N LEU A 33 39.04 32.16 19.55
CA LEU A 33 37.80 32.57 18.89
C LEU A 33 37.58 31.86 17.55
N GLU A 34 38.63 31.68 16.76
CA GLU A 34 38.57 30.90 15.52
C GLU A 34 38.25 29.43 15.80
N ASP A 35 38.91 28.82 16.78
CA ASP A 35 38.67 27.42 17.17
C ASP A 35 37.22 27.21 17.67
N LEU A 36 36.69 28.13 18.49
CA LEU A 36 35.28 28.11 18.90
C LEU A 36 34.32 28.26 17.71
N ARG A 37 34.65 29.12 16.75
CA ARG A 37 33.84 29.34 15.55
C ARG A 37 33.79 28.06 14.71
N ASP A 38 34.92 27.38 14.55
CA ASP A 38 35.02 26.13 13.81
C ASP A 38 34.24 25.01 14.52
N VAL A 39 34.38 24.87 15.85
CA VAL A 39 33.58 23.91 16.63
C VAL A 39 32.07 24.17 16.49
N VAL A 40 31.64 25.43 16.50
CA VAL A 40 30.23 25.80 16.31
C VAL A 40 29.77 25.49 14.88
N GLN A 41 30.60 25.74 13.87
CA GLN A 41 30.29 25.41 12.48
C GLN A 41 30.16 23.90 12.28
N VAL A 42 31.09 23.10 12.78
CA VAL A 42 31.05 21.63 12.73
C VAL A 42 29.80 21.09 13.42
N ARG A 43 29.45 21.60 14.61
CA ARG A 43 28.21 21.20 15.31
C ARG A 43 26.95 21.58 14.52
N LYS A 44 26.93 22.74 13.86
CA LYS A 44 25.80 23.15 13.02
C LYS A 44 25.67 22.27 11.77
N THR A 45 26.77 21.93 11.09
CA THR A 45 26.75 21.07 9.92
C THR A 45 26.35 19.64 10.28
N ASP A 46 26.81 19.10 11.40
CA ASP A 46 26.39 17.79 11.90
C ASP A 46 24.91 17.73 12.26
N ARG A 47 24.37 18.79 12.88
CA ARG A 47 22.92 18.91 13.12
C ARG A 47 22.12 18.90 11.82
N ARG A 48 22.56 19.66 10.81
CA ARG A 48 21.93 19.71 9.49
C ARG A 48 21.99 18.35 8.78
N LYS A 49 23.14 17.66 8.82
CA LYS A 49 23.28 16.31 8.25
C LYS A 49 22.36 15.30 8.94
N LYS A 50 22.30 15.30 10.28
CA LYS A 50 21.39 14.43 11.04
C LYS A 50 19.92 14.74 10.74
N GLN A 51 19.57 16.01 10.58
CA GLN A 51 18.22 16.42 10.20
C GLN A 51 17.87 15.95 8.79
N ALA A 52 18.77 16.13 7.81
CA ALA A 52 18.57 15.65 6.45
C ALA A 52 18.38 14.13 6.38
N ILE A 53 19.18 13.36 7.13
CA ILE A 53 19.03 11.90 7.22
C ILE A 53 17.68 11.51 7.83
N ARG A 54 17.21 12.24 8.87
CA ARG A 54 15.90 11.98 9.48
C ARG A 54 14.75 12.26 8.51
N HIS A 55 14.80 13.36 7.76
CA HIS A 55 13.80 13.66 6.73
C HIS A 55 13.81 12.61 5.61
N ALA A 56 14.99 12.24 5.10
CA ALA A 56 15.10 11.20 4.07
C ALA A 56 14.54 9.84 4.53
N LYS A 57 14.74 9.47 5.80
CA LYS A 57 14.13 8.26 6.39
C LYS A 57 12.61 8.37 6.50
N LEU A 58 12.09 9.53 6.90
CA LEU A 58 10.65 9.81 6.92
C LEU A 58 10.05 9.72 5.52
N ASP A 59 10.70 10.33 4.52
CA ASP A 59 10.24 10.29 3.13
C ASP A 59 10.26 8.86 2.57
N GLN A 60 11.27 8.05 2.92
CA GLN A 60 11.32 6.63 2.57
C GLN A 60 10.20 5.82 3.23
N GLN A 61 9.88 6.08 4.50
CA GLN A 61 8.77 5.43 5.19
C GLN A 61 7.42 5.81 4.57
N VAL A 62 7.20 7.10 4.33
CA VAL A 62 5.99 7.60 3.66
C VAL A 62 5.85 7.01 2.26
N ALA A 63 6.94 6.94 1.49
CA ALA A 63 6.93 6.31 0.17
C ALA A 63 6.65 4.80 0.24
N ALA A 64 7.20 4.09 1.22
CA ALA A 64 6.90 2.67 1.45
C ALA A 64 5.43 2.46 1.81
N ASP A 65 4.86 3.29 2.69
CA ASP A 65 3.45 3.20 3.09
C ASP A 65 2.51 3.52 1.91
N VAL A 66 2.84 4.52 1.09
CA VAL A 66 2.08 4.86 -0.11
C VAL A 66 2.11 3.71 -1.12
N THR A 67 3.29 3.12 -1.38
CA THR A 67 3.40 1.99 -2.32
C THR A 67 2.69 0.74 -1.81
N ALA A 68 2.70 0.47 -0.50
CA ALA A 68 1.94 -0.62 0.11
C ALA A 68 0.43 -0.42 -0.07
N LYS A 69 -0.08 0.79 0.24
CA LYS A 69 -1.50 1.15 0.05
C LYS A 69 -1.92 1.09 -1.42
N GLU A 70 -1.06 1.52 -2.34
CA GLU A 70 -1.34 1.42 -3.78
C GLU A 70 -1.37 -0.03 -4.27
N ALA A 71 -0.45 -0.88 -3.78
CA ALA A 71 -0.44 -2.30 -4.10
C ALA A 71 -1.73 -2.98 -3.61
N GLU A 72 -2.18 -2.63 -2.41
CA GLU A 72 -3.44 -3.10 -1.86
C GLU A 72 -4.66 -2.63 -2.66
N ARG A 73 -4.73 -1.33 -3.00
CA ARG A 73 -5.77 -0.79 -3.90
C ARG A 73 -5.80 -1.52 -5.23
N LYS A 74 -4.63 -1.86 -5.81
CA LYS A 74 -4.55 -2.64 -7.05
C LYS A 74 -5.10 -4.07 -6.87
N ARG A 75 -4.80 -4.74 -5.76
CA ARG A 75 -5.33 -6.09 -5.46
C ARG A 75 -6.85 -6.06 -5.34
N VAL A 76 -7.41 -5.11 -4.59
CA VAL A 76 -8.85 -4.93 -4.44
C VAL A 76 -9.52 -4.63 -5.78
N ARG A 77 -8.94 -3.74 -6.59
CA ARG A 77 -9.49 -3.43 -7.93
C ARG A 77 -9.49 -4.65 -8.86
N ARG A 78 -8.46 -5.50 -8.81
CA ARG A 78 -8.42 -6.74 -9.59
C ARG A 78 -9.50 -7.72 -9.15
N ALA A 79 -9.60 -7.99 -7.86
CA ALA A 79 -10.64 -8.85 -7.30
C ALA A 79 -12.05 -8.35 -7.64
N HIS A 80 -12.27 -7.02 -7.57
CA HIS A 80 -13.53 -6.41 -7.99
C HIS A 80 -13.83 -6.58 -9.48
N ALA A 81 -12.82 -6.41 -10.35
CA ALA A 81 -12.98 -6.60 -11.79
C ALA A 81 -13.29 -8.06 -12.14
N GLU A 82 -12.62 -9.01 -11.50
CA GLU A 82 -12.86 -10.46 -11.66
C GLU A 82 -14.27 -10.82 -11.19
N LEU A 83 -14.72 -10.27 -10.07
CA LEU A 83 -16.08 -10.46 -9.57
C LEU A 83 -17.13 -9.89 -10.53
N LYS A 84 -16.88 -8.73 -11.14
CA LYS A 84 -17.75 -8.13 -12.16
C LYS A 84 -17.90 -9.01 -13.41
N MET A 85 -16.88 -9.80 -13.75
CA MET A 85 -16.94 -10.75 -14.86
C MET A 85 -17.70 -12.04 -14.51
N ALA A 86 -17.53 -12.55 -13.28
CA ALA A 86 -18.20 -13.78 -12.84
C ALA A 86 -19.71 -13.58 -12.61
N LEU A 87 -20.12 -12.37 -12.20
CA LEU A 87 -21.50 -12.04 -11.81
C LEU A 87 -22.57 -12.25 -12.89
N PRO A 88 -22.39 -11.78 -14.14
CA PRO A 88 -23.38 -12.02 -15.20
C PRO A 88 -23.59 -13.52 -15.46
N VAL A 89 -22.51 -14.31 -15.42
CA VAL A 89 -22.55 -15.75 -15.67
C VAL A 89 -23.26 -16.49 -14.53
N ALA A 90 -23.00 -16.12 -13.28
CA ALA A 90 -23.72 -16.65 -12.13
C ALA A 90 -25.21 -16.24 -12.12
N ASN A 91 -25.53 -15.02 -12.57
CA ASN A 91 -26.93 -14.59 -12.73
C ASN A 91 -27.67 -15.35 -13.84
N GLU A 92 -26.98 -15.66 -14.93
CA GLU A 92 -27.53 -16.47 -16.02
C GLU A 92 -27.77 -17.91 -15.57
N ALA A 93 -26.86 -18.49 -14.80
CA ALA A 93 -26.99 -19.80 -14.17
C ALA A 93 -28.28 -19.94 -13.35
N LEU A 94 -28.55 -18.99 -12.47
CA LEU A 94 -29.73 -19.01 -11.62
C LEU A 94 -31.04 -18.81 -12.40
N ARG A 95 -30.96 -18.16 -13.57
CA ARG A 95 -32.12 -17.96 -14.45
C ARG A 95 -32.40 -19.13 -15.36
N SER A 96 -31.39 -19.91 -15.76
CA SER A 96 -31.55 -20.98 -16.74
C SER A 96 -32.24 -22.21 -16.16
N HIS A 97 -32.34 -22.33 -14.82
CA HIS A 97 -32.89 -23.49 -14.12
C HIS A 97 -32.27 -24.85 -14.57
N THR A 98 -31.11 -24.80 -15.23
CA THR A 98 -30.41 -26.00 -15.73
C THR A 98 -29.93 -26.77 -14.52
N SER A 99 -30.57 -27.90 -14.24
CA SER A 99 -30.27 -28.76 -13.10
C SER A 99 -29.82 -30.14 -13.57
N GLN A 100 -29.16 -30.89 -12.69
CA GLN A 100 -28.78 -32.27 -13.00
C GLN A 100 -29.99 -33.13 -13.35
N SER A 101 -31.11 -32.96 -12.63
CA SER A 101 -32.39 -33.64 -12.92
C SER A 101 -32.97 -33.26 -14.29
N PHE A 102 -32.82 -32.02 -14.72
CA PHE A 102 -33.23 -31.58 -16.06
C PHE A 102 -32.37 -32.23 -17.14
N LEU A 103 -31.05 -32.30 -16.94
CA LEU A 103 -30.13 -32.98 -17.85
C LEU A 103 -30.42 -34.48 -17.96
N ASP A 104 -30.72 -35.14 -16.84
CA ASP A 104 -31.05 -36.56 -16.83
C ASP A 104 -32.36 -36.83 -17.58
N THR A 105 -33.33 -35.93 -17.46
CA THR A 105 -34.60 -35.97 -18.21
C THR A 105 -34.38 -35.76 -19.70
N LEU A 106 -33.57 -34.78 -20.10
CA LEU A 106 -33.17 -34.52 -21.49
C LEU A 106 -32.36 -35.67 -22.09
N ALA A 107 -31.45 -36.27 -21.32
CA ALA A 107 -30.67 -37.43 -21.73
C ALA A 107 -31.55 -38.68 -21.94
N TYR A 108 -32.60 -38.83 -21.14
CA TYR A 108 -33.61 -39.86 -21.35
C TYR A 108 -34.44 -39.56 -22.61
N ALA A 109 -34.95 -38.33 -22.75
CA ALA A 109 -35.76 -37.91 -23.88
C ALA A 109 -35.03 -38.05 -25.23
N SER A 110 -33.74 -37.69 -25.29
CA SER A 110 -32.93 -37.87 -26.51
C SER A 110 -32.70 -39.34 -26.91
N ARG A 111 -32.77 -40.28 -25.96
CA ARG A 111 -32.68 -41.73 -26.24
C ARG A 111 -34.01 -42.32 -26.65
N THR A 112 -35.11 -41.86 -26.04
CA THR A 112 -36.44 -42.42 -26.25
C THR A 112 -37.20 -41.75 -27.39
N PHE A 113 -36.95 -40.46 -27.63
CA PHE A 113 -37.60 -39.61 -28.63
C PHE A 113 -36.57 -38.78 -29.43
N PRO A 114 -35.70 -39.43 -30.22
CA PRO A 114 -34.59 -38.75 -30.91
C PRO A 114 -35.05 -37.73 -31.98
N THR A 115 -36.32 -37.74 -32.38
CA THR A 115 -36.90 -36.75 -33.30
C THR A 115 -37.29 -35.44 -32.61
N LEU A 116 -37.36 -35.42 -31.28
CA LEU A 116 -37.76 -34.25 -30.48
C LEU A 116 -36.58 -33.59 -29.76
N THR A 117 -35.50 -34.33 -29.52
CA THR A 117 -34.33 -33.84 -28.78
C THR A 117 -33.10 -34.62 -29.22
N ASP A 118 -32.06 -33.92 -29.61
CA ASP A 118 -30.79 -34.53 -30.01
C ASP A 118 -29.81 -34.59 -28.82
N ARG A 119 -28.88 -35.56 -28.88
CA ARG A 119 -27.80 -35.72 -27.90
C ARG A 119 -26.90 -34.49 -27.83
N SER A 120 -26.76 -33.76 -28.95
CA SER A 120 -26.02 -32.49 -28.99
C SER A 120 -26.62 -31.41 -28.09
N GLU A 121 -27.95 -31.36 -27.93
CA GLU A 121 -28.62 -30.42 -27.02
C GLU A 121 -28.33 -30.75 -25.56
N VAL A 122 -28.30 -32.05 -25.22
CA VAL A 122 -27.92 -32.54 -23.89
C VAL A 122 -26.49 -32.13 -23.54
N ASP A 123 -25.54 -32.29 -24.47
CA ASP A 123 -24.15 -31.92 -24.27
C ASP A 123 -23.99 -30.39 -24.14
N THR A 124 -24.80 -29.61 -24.85
CA THR A 124 -24.81 -28.14 -24.77
C THR A 124 -25.31 -27.65 -23.40
N GLU A 125 -26.42 -28.22 -22.90
CA GLU A 125 -26.95 -27.90 -21.58
C GLU A 125 -26.01 -28.37 -20.46
N ARG A 126 -25.34 -29.52 -20.64
CA ARG A 126 -24.30 -30.00 -19.72
C ARG A 126 -23.11 -29.03 -19.66
N ALA A 127 -22.66 -28.53 -20.81
CA ALA A 127 -21.58 -27.53 -20.85
C ALA A 127 -21.98 -26.22 -20.15
N LYS A 128 -23.24 -25.78 -20.31
CA LYS A 128 -23.79 -24.62 -19.57
C LYS A 128 -23.75 -24.86 -18.06
N LEU A 129 -24.23 -26.00 -17.58
CA LEU A 129 -24.21 -26.33 -16.15
C LEU A 129 -22.80 -26.31 -15.57
N VAL A 130 -21.81 -26.90 -16.25
CA VAL A 130 -20.41 -26.89 -15.82
C VAL A 130 -19.88 -25.46 -15.72
N ARG A 131 -20.15 -24.63 -16.73
CA ARG A 131 -19.74 -23.21 -16.75
C ARG A 131 -20.39 -22.42 -15.62
N TYR A 132 -21.65 -22.71 -15.32
CA TYR A 132 -22.40 -22.07 -14.25
C TYR A 132 -21.86 -22.41 -12.86
N LEU A 133 -21.56 -23.70 -12.60
CA LEU A 133 -20.95 -24.13 -11.35
C LEU A 133 -19.57 -23.50 -11.16
N ALA A 134 -18.75 -23.45 -12.21
CA ALA A 134 -17.45 -22.78 -12.17
C ALA A 134 -17.57 -21.28 -11.86
N ALA A 135 -18.58 -20.60 -12.41
CA ALA A 135 -18.81 -19.17 -12.15
C ALA A 135 -19.27 -18.90 -10.71
N ILE A 136 -20.11 -19.78 -10.14
CA ILE A 136 -20.55 -19.68 -8.75
C ILE A 136 -19.37 -19.90 -7.79
N ASP A 137 -18.53 -20.90 -8.06
CA ASP A 137 -17.33 -21.18 -7.26
C ASP A 137 -16.33 -20.00 -7.33
N GLN A 138 -16.09 -19.49 -8.54
CA GLN A 138 -15.26 -18.30 -8.74
C GLN A 138 -15.82 -17.09 -7.97
N LEU A 139 -17.14 -16.90 -8.00
CA LEU A 139 -17.78 -15.80 -7.28
C LEU A 139 -17.63 -15.96 -5.76
N SER A 140 -17.81 -17.16 -5.22
CA SER A 140 -17.56 -17.46 -3.81
C SER A 140 -16.12 -17.13 -3.39
N SER A 141 -15.14 -17.62 -4.14
CA SER A 141 -13.71 -17.38 -3.89
C SER A 141 -13.32 -15.90 -3.95
N GLN A 142 -13.92 -15.13 -4.86
CA GLN A 142 -13.65 -13.69 -4.96
C GLN A 142 -14.27 -12.89 -3.82
N VAL A 143 -15.45 -13.29 -3.35
CA VAL A 143 -16.05 -12.72 -2.13
C VAL A 143 -15.20 -13.05 -0.89
N GLU A 144 -14.61 -14.25 -0.82
CA GLU A 144 -13.63 -14.63 0.21
C GLU A 144 -12.37 -13.79 0.17
N THR A 145 -11.83 -13.60 -1.02
CA THR A 145 -10.63 -12.78 -1.22
C THR A 145 -10.87 -11.34 -0.78
N LEU A 146 -11.98 -10.73 -1.18
CA LEU A 146 -12.33 -9.37 -0.77
C LEU A 146 -12.56 -9.27 0.75
N SER A 147 -13.22 -10.26 1.35
CA SER A 147 -13.42 -10.31 2.80
C SER A 147 -12.09 -10.46 3.56
N GLY A 148 -11.17 -11.29 3.08
CA GLY A 148 -9.82 -11.45 3.63
C GLY A 148 -8.94 -10.20 3.47
N LEU A 149 -9.22 -9.37 2.46
CA LEU A 149 -8.61 -8.04 2.29
C LEU A 149 -9.22 -6.96 3.19
N GLY A 150 -10.16 -7.32 4.09
CA GLY A 150 -10.79 -6.39 5.03
C GLY A 150 -11.99 -5.61 4.48
N VAL A 151 -12.48 -5.97 3.28
CA VAL A 151 -13.74 -5.41 2.76
C VAL A 151 -14.89 -6.13 3.46
N ASP A 152 -15.64 -5.41 4.30
CA ASP A 152 -16.78 -5.97 5.03
C ASP A 152 -17.95 -6.28 4.08
N ILE A 153 -17.97 -7.53 3.61
CA ILE A 153 -19.05 -8.07 2.78
C ILE A 153 -19.84 -9.02 3.67
N THR A 154 -20.95 -8.54 4.21
CA THR A 154 -21.87 -9.36 5.00
C THR A 154 -22.53 -10.40 4.09
N ARG A 155 -22.02 -11.64 4.10
CA ARG A 155 -22.66 -12.77 3.43
C ARG A 155 -23.89 -13.19 4.23
N ARG A 156 -25.02 -13.38 3.54
CA ARG A 156 -26.25 -13.92 4.15
C ARG A 156 -26.47 -15.40 3.85
N PHE A 157 -25.63 -16.00 3.01
CA PHE A 157 -25.84 -17.34 2.47
C PHE A 157 -24.68 -18.22 2.90
N SER A 158 -24.99 -19.35 3.54
CA SER A 158 -24.03 -20.40 3.88
C SER A 158 -23.85 -21.40 2.76
N ASP A 159 -24.87 -21.58 1.92
CA ASP A 159 -24.86 -22.46 0.75
C ASP A 159 -25.13 -21.63 -0.51
N TRP A 160 -24.25 -21.76 -1.50
CA TRP A 160 -24.36 -21.04 -2.78
C TRP A 160 -25.35 -21.68 -3.74
N SER A 161 -25.73 -22.94 -3.51
CA SER A 161 -26.72 -23.65 -4.32
C SER A 161 -28.16 -23.15 -4.09
N GLU A 162 -28.43 -22.51 -2.94
CA GLU A 162 -29.74 -21.94 -2.58
C GLU A 162 -29.88 -20.46 -2.94
N VAL A 163 -28.82 -19.84 -3.47
CA VAL A 163 -28.80 -18.41 -3.75
C VAL A 163 -29.76 -18.10 -4.90
N SER A 164 -30.69 -17.16 -4.68
CA SER A 164 -31.61 -16.73 -5.73
C SER A 164 -31.00 -15.63 -6.61
N TYR A 165 -31.60 -15.40 -7.78
CA TYR A 165 -31.23 -14.28 -8.66
C TYR A 165 -31.31 -12.92 -7.93
N LEU A 166 -32.32 -12.75 -7.07
CA LEU A 166 -32.49 -11.53 -6.26
C LEU A 166 -31.35 -11.38 -5.25
N ASP A 167 -30.92 -12.48 -4.65
CA ASP A 167 -29.82 -12.52 -3.69
C ASP A 167 -28.48 -12.14 -4.33
N LEU A 168 -28.16 -12.67 -5.51
CA LEU A 168 -26.95 -12.26 -6.27
C LEU A 168 -27.00 -10.77 -6.64
N LYS A 169 -28.16 -10.26 -7.06
CA LYS A 169 -28.33 -8.84 -7.41
C LYS A 169 -28.11 -7.93 -6.20
N VAL A 170 -28.64 -8.31 -5.03
CA VAL A 170 -28.44 -7.57 -3.77
C VAL A 170 -26.98 -7.67 -3.31
N LEU A 171 -26.37 -8.85 -3.40
CA LEU A 171 -24.96 -9.06 -3.06
C LEU A 171 -24.04 -8.20 -3.93
N THR A 172 -24.31 -8.11 -5.22
CA THR A 172 -23.57 -7.25 -6.16
C THR A 172 -23.58 -5.80 -5.71
N ALA A 173 -24.76 -5.25 -5.40
CA ALA A 173 -24.88 -3.86 -4.96
C ALA A 173 -24.14 -3.61 -3.63
N LYS A 174 -24.14 -4.60 -2.71
CA LYS A 174 -23.38 -4.53 -1.47
C LYS A 174 -21.88 -4.56 -1.71
N ILE A 175 -21.39 -5.43 -2.58
CA ILE A 175 -19.96 -5.52 -2.92
C ILE A 175 -19.49 -4.22 -3.59
N ASP A 176 -20.26 -3.69 -4.54
CA ASP A 176 -19.93 -2.40 -5.18
C ASP A 176 -19.86 -1.27 -4.15
N LYS A 177 -20.82 -1.21 -3.23
CA LYS A 177 -20.84 -0.21 -2.16
C LYS A 177 -19.65 -0.37 -1.22
N ALA A 178 -19.44 -1.57 -0.69
CA ALA A 178 -18.36 -1.86 0.26
C ALA A 178 -16.97 -1.64 -0.35
N THR A 179 -16.77 -2.02 -1.62
CA THR A 179 -15.51 -1.80 -2.33
C THR A 179 -15.25 -0.31 -2.56
N LYS A 180 -16.28 0.48 -2.90
CA LYS A 180 -16.17 1.94 -3.02
C LYS A 180 -15.86 2.61 -1.69
N GLU A 181 -16.55 2.21 -0.62
CA GLU A 181 -16.30 2.71 0.74
C GLU A 181 -14.89 2.36 1.22
N TYR A 182 -14.41 1.15 0.94
CA TYR A 182 -13.03 0.74 1.24
C TYR A 182 -12.00 1.58 0.50
N ALA A 183 -12.22 1.83 -0.80
CA ALA A 183 -11.34 2.67 -1.60
C ALA A 183 -11.29 4.14 -1.15
N LEU A 184 -12.34 4.63 -0.46
CA LEU A 184 -12.37 5.97 0.14
C LEU A 184 -11.67 6.04 1.51
N LYS A 185 -11.57 4.91 2.22
CA LYS A 185 -10.89 4.81 3.53
C LYS A 185 -9.37 4.61 3.40
N LEU A 186 -8.94 3.92 2.34
CA LEU A 186 -7.53 3.78 1.95
C LEU A 186 -6.97 5.09 1.43
#